data_AF-A0A9D4ZK02-F1
#
_entry.id   AF-A0A9D4ZK02-F1
#
_cell.length_a   1.000
_cell.length_b   1.000
_cell.length_c   1.000
_cell.angle_alpha   90.00
_cell.angle_beta   90.00
_cell.angle_gamma   90.00
#
_symmetry.space_group_name_H-M   'P 1'
#
loop_
_entity.id
_entity.type
_entity.pdbx_description
1 polymer ?
#
loop_
_entity_poly.entity_id
_entity_poly.type
_entity_poly.pdbx_seq_one_letter_code
_entity_poly.pdbx_strand_id
1 'polypeptide(L)'
;MKLGAVLHEFPFTFTHESTFLINKGILSTCSFFQSQGVHTVGAWSAECDCNQTTLSKSGLGTCASSSSSGWNLPSRMCPCTGVYKGAPQMETWSEYYIWRGLPLDSPVAILLHFPLTLYYSLHLVATKTFRNDMLTKRMLRIHYLGPSHELDQLEFFAELSVILQVEHIHIDLIGPDVPICRNFEELELIGLPQCSDGNCMCKLPSETEALKCRVTFKLWKGFYHDVYKQVAEGFPPDIIFAPNAGVAAFPSWIPTLELIYKLQVPSIFTDFCEEATMLALKCIQKVLDCELSIPMQINPFRQPMTPPCKVMELPTYSNCFLFGIN
;
A
#
# COMPACT_ATOMS: atom_id res chain seq x y z
N MET A 1 13.09 0.27 23.65
CA MET A 1 11.99 1.24 23.46
C MET A 1 12.49 2.62 22.97
N LYS A 2 13.44 2.68 22.00
CA LYS A 2 13.96 3.96 21.47
C LYS A 2 13.18 4.49 20.26
N LEU A 3 12.48 3.61 19.52
CA LEU A 3 11.71 3.99 18.33
C LEU A 3 10.27 4.41 18.64
N GLY A 4 9.73 4.03 19.80
CA GLY A 4 8.32 4.24 20.17
C GLY A 4 7.84 5.70 20.18
N ALA A 5 8.72 6.66 20.50
CA ALA A 5 8.36 8.07 20.52
C ALA A 5 8.07 8.63 19.12
N VAL A 6 8.86 8.20 18.12
CA VAL A 6 8.77 8.68 16.72
C VAL A 6 7.61 8.01 15.96
N LEU A 7 7.13 6.85 16.42
CA LEU A 7 6.07 6.09 15.73
C LEU A 7 4.74 6.84 15.63
N HIS A 8 4.45 7.70 16.61
CA HIS A 8 3.21 8.49 16.64
C HIS A 8 3.36 9.85 15.93
N GLU A 9 4.57 10.19 15.46
CA GLU A 9 4.83 11.46 14.79
C GLU A 9 4.38 11.37 13.33
N PHE A 10 3.28 12.08 13.05
CA PHE A 10 2.77 12.35 11.71
C PHE A 10 2.60 13.86 11.55
N PRO A 11 2.71 14.40 10.33
CA PRO A 11 2.62 15.84 10.12
C PRO A 11 1.17 16.35 10.05
N PHE A 12 0.17 15.50 10.27
CA PHE A 12 -1.22 15.84 9.96
C PHE A 12 -1.93 16.54 11.11
N THR A 13 -2.80 17.50 10.78
CA THR A 13 -3.61 18.18 11.80
C THR A 13 -4.64 17.25 12.43
N PHE A 14 -5.05 16.20 11.71
CA PHE A 14 -5.97 15.17 12.20
C PHE A 14 -5.29 14.08 13.05
N THR A 15 -3.96 14.09 13.19
CA THR A 15 -3.23 13.02 13.91
C THR A 15 -3.70 12.83 15.35
N HIS A 16 -4.07 13.89 16.06
CA HIS A 16 -4.60 13.78 17.42
C HIS A 16 -5.89 12.94 17.47
N GLU A 17 -6.78 13.10 16.49
CA GLU A 17 -8.03 12.35 16.39
C GLU A 17 -7.76 10.93 15.89
N SER A 18 -7.10 10.80 14.73
CA SER A 18 -6.89 9.51 14.04
C SER A 18 -5.95 8.55 14.77
N THR A 19 -5.11 9.09 15.67
CA THR A 19 -4.16 8.28 16.43
C THR A 19 -4.44 8.31 17.92
N PHE A 20 -4.33 9.46 18.59
CA PHE A 20 -4.37 9.51 20.04
C PHE A 20 -5.76 9.22 20.61
N LEU A 21 -6.80 9.91 20.14
CA LEU A 21 -8.17 9.72 20.64
C LEU A 21 -8.74 8.35 20.28
N ILE A 22 -8.49 7.85 19.06
CA ILE A 22 -8.86 6.49 18.66
C ILE A 22 -8.13 5.44 19.51
N ASN A 23 -6.82 5.57 19.69
CA ASN A 23 -6.04 4.64 20.51
C ASN A 23 -6.49 4.62 21.99
N LYS A 24 -7.04 5.73 22.50
CA LYS A 24 -7.61 5.80 23.85
C LYS A 24 -9.08 5.33 23.93
N GLY A 25 -9.69 4.93 22.82
CA GLY A 25 -11.09 4.56 22.74
C GLY A 25 -12.06 5.73 23.00
N ILE A 26 -11.57 6.97 22.92
CA ILE A 26 -12.37 8.19 23.11
C ILE A 26 -13.15 8.50 21.83
N LEU A 27 -12.52 8.29 20.68
CA LEU A 27 -13.12 8.43 19.35
C LEU A 27 -13.11 7.06 18.66
N SER A 28 -14.10 6.77 17.83
CA SER A 28 -14.05 5.60 16.94
C SER A 28 -13.54 5.98 15.55
N THR A 29 -12.98 5.03 14.81
CA THR A 29 -12.59 5.21 13.40
C THR A 29 -13.76 5.72 12.56
N CYS A 30 -14.94 5.13 12.75
CA CYS A 30 -16.18 5.56 12.08
C CYS A 30 -16.56 7.02 12.42
N SER A 31 -16.46 7.42 13.70
CA SER A 31 -16.74 8.80 14.12
C SER A 31 -15.77 9.79 13.51
N PHE A 32 -14.49 9.42 13.37
CA PHE A 32 -13.50 10.21 12.65
C PHE A 32 -13.87 10.37 11.17
N PHE A 33 -14.16 9.27 10.46
CA PHE A 33 -14.57 9.39 9.05
C PHE A 33 -15.90 10.14 8.87
N GLN A 34 -16.77 10.11 9.86
CA GLN A 34 -18.01 10.88 9.84
C GLN A 34 -17.73 12.38 9.94
N SER A 35 -16.78 12.80 10.77
CA SER A 35 -16.36 14.21 10.84
C SER A 35 -15.66 14.68 9.56
N GLN A 36 -14.99 13.77 8.86
CA GLN A 36 -14.38 14.01 7.54
C GLN A 36 -15.39 13.92 6.37
N GLY A 37 -16.64 13.49 6.61
CA GLY A 37 -17.67 13.35 5.57
C GLY A 37 -17.49 12.16 4.61
N VAL A 38 -16.65 11.19 4.96
CA VAL A 38 -16.29 10.04 4.10
C VAL A 38 -16.67 8.68 4.71
N HIS A 39 -17.35 8.67 5.86
CA HIS A 39 -17.79 7.44 6.51
C HIS A 39 -18.65 6.56 5.59
N THR A 40 -18.25 5.30 5.41
CA THR A 40 -18.90 4.32 4.51
C THR A 40 -18.98 4.74 3.04
N VAL A 41 -18.25 5.77 2.62
CA VAL A 41 -18.29 6.28 1.26
C VAL A 41 -17.15 5.67 0.45
N GLY A 42 -17.50 4.88 -0.56
CA GLY A 42 -16.55 4.30 -1.50
C GLY A 42 -15.36 3.58 -0.85
N ALA A 43 -14.14 3.85 -1.31
CA ALA A 43 -12.92 3.21 -0.79
C ALA A 43 -12.69 3.43 0.72
N TRP A 44 -13.19 4.54 1.28
CA TRP A 44 -13.12 4.82 2.73
C TRP A 44 -13.93 3.80 3.55
N SER A 45 -14.90 3.13 2.93
CA SER A 45 -15.66 2.07 3.60
C SER A 45 -14.80 0.89 4.05
N ALA A 46 -13.70 0.59 3.36
CA ALA A 46 -12.78 -0.49 3.72
C ALA A 46 -12.00 -0.18 5.02
N GLU A 47 -11.83 1.11 5.33
CA GLU A 47 -11.17 1.60 6.53
C GLU A 47 -12.12 1.70 7.74
N CYS A 48 -13.43 1.53 7.54
CA CYS A 48 -14.44 1.65 8.59
C CYS A 48 -14.62 0.34 9.37
N ASP A 49 -14.48 0.38 10.70
CA ASP A 49 -14.70 -0.76 11.59
C ASP A 49 -16.10 -1.39 11.44
N CYS A 50 -17.12 -0.56 11.19
CA CYS A 50 -18.49 -1.01 11.03
C CYS A 50 -18.68 -1.88 9.77
N ASN A 51 -17.86 -1.67 8.74
CA ASN A 51 -17.94 -2.42 7.49
C ASN A 51 -17.20 -3.78 7.59
N GLN A 52 -16.07 -3.80 8.31
CA GLN A 52 -15.32 -5.03 8.60
C GLN A 52 -16.16 -6.03 9.41
N THR A 53 -17.03 -5.53 10.29
CA THR A 53 -17.95 -6.36 11.08
C THR A 53 -19.07 -6.99 10.23
N THR A 54 -19.45 -6.38 9.11
CA THR A 54 -20.44 -6.92 8.16
C THR A 54 -19.84 -7.96 7.21
N LEU A 55 -18.62 -7.73 6.71
CA LEU A 55 -17.91 -8.66 5.81
C LEU A 55 -17.52 -9.97 6.51
N SER A 56 -17.08 -9.89 7.77
CA SER A 56 -16.78 -11.07 8.59
C SER A 56 -18.00 -11.95 8.89
N LYS A 57 -19.23 -11.41 8.80
CA LYS A 57 -20.48 -12.16 8.99
C LYS A 57 -21.03 -12.80 7.71
N SER A 58 -20.67 -12.31 6.52
CA SER A 58 -21.23 -12.82 5.26
C SER A 58 -20.46 -14.00 4.69
N GLY A 59 -19.18 -14.21 5.06
CA GLY A 59 -18.35 -15.32 4.58
C GLY A 59 -18.13 -15.36 3.05
N LEU A 60 -18.70 -14.40 2.32
CA LEU A 60 -18.58 -14.20 0.89
C LEU A 60 -17.75 -12.94 0.69
N GLY A 61 -16.52 -13.10 0.20
CA GLY A 61 -15.79 -11.99 -0.40
C GLY A 61 -16.70 -11.36 -1.46
N THR A 62 -16.96 -10.06 -1.33
CA THR A 62 -17.88 -9.37 -2.21
C THR A 62 -17.27 -9.34 -3.62
N CYS A 63 -17.91 -10.04 -4.56
CA CYS A 63 -17.61 -9.92 -6.00
C CYS A 63 -18.13 -8.61 -6.60
N ALA A 64 -18.72 -7.73 -5.79
CA ALA A 64 -19.12 -6.40 -6.20
C ALA A 64 -17.85 -5.56 -6.34
N SER A 65 -17.51 -5.16 -7.56
CA SER A 65 -16.61 -4.05 -7.78
C SER A 65 -17.23 -2.83 -7.09
N SER A 66 -16.55 -2.27 -6.09
CA SER A 66 -16.97 -1.01 -5.48
C SER A 66 -16.88 0.06 -6.57
N SER A 67 -18.02 0.36 -7.19
CA SER A 67 -18.17 1.27 -8.31
C SER A 67 -18.08 2.76 -7.92
N SER A 68 -17.50 3.05 -6.76
CA SER A 68 -17.29 4.41 -6.27
C SER A 68 -15.92 4.92 -6.70
N SER A 69 -15.80 5.32 -7.95
CA SER A 69 -14.55 5.87 -8.48
C SER A 69 -14.28 7.26 -7.92
N GLY A 70 -13.31 7.37 -7.01
CA GLY A 70 -12.74 8.67 -6.64
C GLY A 70 -12.47 8.88 -5.17
N TRP A 71 -11.97 10.08 -4.87
CA TRP A 71 -11.59 10.49 -3.53
C TRP A 71 -12.77 10.72 -2.59
N ASN A 72 -13.96 11.01 -3.13
CA ASN A 72 -15.13 11.41 -2.34
C ASN A 72 -14.85 12.62 -1.41
N LEU A 73 -13.93 13.47 -1.84
CA LEU A 73 -13.44 14.66 -1.13
C LEU A 73 -13.40 15.85 -2.11
N PRO A 74 -13.54 17.09 -1.63
CA PRO A 74 -13.44 18.28 -2.47
C PRO A 74 -12.03 18.43 -3.06
N SER A 75 -11.91 19.12 -4.19
CA SER A 75 -10.67 19.21 -4.97
C SER A 75 -9.46 19.69 -4.15
N ARG A 76 -9.66 20.64 -3.21
CA ARG A 76 -8.61 21.16 -2.32
C ARG A 76 -7.97 20.10 -1.42
N MET A 77 -8.64 18.96 -1.20
CA MET A 77 -8.15 17.84 -0.37
C MET A 77 -7.54 16.72 -1.22
N CYS A 78 -7.61 16.81 -2.54
CA CYS A 78 -7.33 15.70 -3.43
C CYS A 78 -6.13 16.01 -4.33
N PRO A 79 -5.25 15.02 -4.59
CA PRO A 79 -4.15 15.16 -5.54
C PRO A 79 -4.67 15.16 -7.00
N CYS A 80 -5.46 16.17 -7.37
CA CYS A 80 -6.24 16.22 -8.61
C CYS A 80 -5.41 16.45 -9.87
N THR A 81 -4.18 16.95 -9.74
CA THR A 81 -3.34 17.37 -10.86
C THR A 81 -2.28 16.31 -11.16
N GLY A 82 -2.03 16.02 -12.44
CA GLY A 82 -0.78 15.35 -12.83
C GLY A 82 0.40 16.30 -12.62
N VAL A 83 1.55 15.79 -12.15
CA VAL A 83 2.78 16.59 -12.05
C VAL A 83 3.67 16.31 -13.25
N TYR A 84 3.90 17.33 -14.08
CA TYR A 84 4.60 17.19 -15.36
C TYR A 84 6.13 17.02 -15.25
N LYS A 85 6.73 17.31 -14.09
CA LYS A 85 8.19 17.37 -13.89
C LYS A 85 8.78 16.16 -13.15
N GLY A 86 8.01 15.09 -12.96
CA GLY A 86 8.39 13.96 -12.12
C GLY A 86 8.44 14.33 -10.63
N ALA A 87 8.34 13.34 -9.75
CA ALA A 87 8.49 13.57 -8.32
C ALA A 87 9.97 13.75 -7.93
N PRO A 88 10.31 14.65 -6.97
CA PRO A 88 11.56 14.54 -6.26
C PRO A 88 11.59 13.22 -5.46
N GLN A 89 12.77 12.82 -5.01
CA GLN A 89 12.86 11.78 -3.99
C GLN A 89 12.21 12.30 -2.70
N MET A 90 11.17 11.62 -2.25
CA MET A 90 10.42 11.97 -1.04
C MET A 90 10.61 10.87 0.01
N GLU A 91 10.92 11.28 1.22
CA GLU A 91 11.19 10.40 2.36
C GLU A 91 10.19 10.63 3.51
N THR A 92 9.26 11.58 3.37
CA THR A 92 8.26 11.88 4.39
C THR A 92 6.89 12.24 3.82
N TRP A 93 5.85 12.07 4.63
CA TRP A 93 4.50 12.57 4.32
C TRP A 93 4.46 14.07 4.06
N SER A 94 5.22 14.88 4.80
CA SER A 94 5.27 16.34 4.62
C SER A 94 5.78 16.72 3.22
N GLU A 95 6.85 16.07 2.75
CA GLU A 95 7.40 16.31 1.42
C GLU A 95 6.41 15.94 0.33
N TYR A 96 5.71 14.80 0.48
CA TYR A 96 4.66 14.40 -0.44
C TYR A 96 3.51 15.42 -0.48
N TYR A 97 3.02 15.88 0.67
CA TYR A 97 1.94 16.87 0.73
C TYR A 97 2.35 18.21 0.13
N ILE A 98 3.56 18.69 0.42
CA ILE A 98 4.11 19.92 -0.18
C ILE A 98 4.20 19.77 -1.70
N TRP A 99 4.74 18.65 -2.19
CA TRP A 99 4.90 18.41 -3.62
C TRP A 99 3.55 18.30 -4.36
N ARG A 100 2.55 17.66 -3.76
CA ARG A 100 1.19 17.58 -4.32
C ARG A 100 0.36 18.85 -4.13
N GLY A 101 0.82 19.80 -3.33
CA GLY A 101 0.03 20.99 -2.98
C GLY A 101 -1.17 20.66 -2.09
N LEU A 102 -1.04 19.65 -1.23
CA LEU A 102 -2.07 19.22 -0.30
C LEU A 102 -1.89 19.88 1.07
N PRO A 103 -2.98 20.35 1.70
CA PRO A 103 -2.91 20.80 3.09
C PRO A 103 -2.92 19.61 4.05
N LEU A 104 -2.32 19.79 5.23
CA LEU A 104 -2.12 18.73 6.23
C LEU A 104 -3.41 18.29 6.96
N ASP A 105 -4.54 18.94 6.68
CA ASP A 105 -5.89 18.51 7.09
C ASP A 105 -6.51 17.51 6.10
N SER A 106 -5.94 17.31 4.92
CA SER A 106 -6.44 16.31 3.97
C SER A 106 -6.14 14.87 4.44
N PRO A 107 -7.16 13.99 4.54
CA PRO A 107 -6.98 12.63 5.06
C PRO A 107 -6.46 11.62 4.01
N VAL A 108 -6.10 12.04 2.80
CA VAL A 108 -5.75 11.12 1.69
C VAL A 108 -4.59 10.18 2.00
N ALA A 109 -3.68 10.53 2.92
CA ALA A 109 -2.63 9.66 3.40
C ALA A 109 -3.14 8.33 3.97
N ILE A 110 -4.39 8.27 4.46
CA ILE A 110 -5.02 7.04 4.96
C ILE A 110 -5.24 6.01 3.85
N LEU A 111 -5.47 6.43 2.61
CA LEU A 111 -5.63 5.54 1.44
C LEU A 111 -4.35 5.43 0.62
N LEU A 112 -3.52 6.48 0.62
CA LEU A 112 -2.27 6.52 -0.13
C LEU A 112 -1.11 5.76 0.52
N HIS A 113 -1.25 5.30 1.76
CA HIS A 113 -0.15 4.63 2.44
C HIS A 113 0.30 3.36 1.69
N PHE A 114 -0.58 2.61 1.04
CA PHE A 114 -0.19 1.44 0.23
C PHE A 114 0.72 1.82 -0.95
N PRO A 115 0.30 2.66 -1.91
CA PRO A 115 1.17 3.03 -3.03
C PRO A 115 2.42 3.80 -2.60
N LEU A 116 2.36 4.66 -1.58
CA LEU A 116 3.54 5.41 -1.13
C LEU A 116 4.54 4.52 -0.37
N THR A 117 4.08 3.48 0.33
CA THR A 117 4.97 2.45 0.89
C THR A 117 5.66 1.67 -0.23
N LEU A 118 4.93 1.30 -1.28
CA LEU A 118 5.52 0.62 -2.44
C LEU A 118 6.53 1.51 -3.16
N TYR A 119 6.21 2.78 -3.39
CA TYR A 119 7.16 3.78 -3.91
C TYR A 119 8.46 3.83 -3.10
N TYR A 120 8.35 3.98 -1.78
CA TYR A 120 9.50 4.05 -0.90
C TYR A 120 10.31 2.74 -0.91
N SER A 121 9.63 1.59 -0.99
CA SER A 121 10.26 0.27 -1.10
C SER A 121 11.06 0.13 -2.40
N LEU A 122 10.52 0.58 -3.53
CA LEU A 122 11.21 0.61 -4.82
C LEU A 122 12.47 1.48 -4.76
N HIS A 123 12.36 2.65 -4.12
CA HIS A 123 13.47 3.58 -3.97
C HIS A 123 14.57 3.01 -3.05
N LEU A 124 14.19 2.37 -1.95
CA LEU A 124 15.11 1.66 -1.06
C LEU A 124 15.86 0.56 -1.81
N VAL A 125 15.17 -0.27 -2.60
CA VAL A 125 15.84 -1.30 -3.42
C VAL A 125 16.81 -0.65 -4.40
N ALA A 126 16.36 0.33 -5.19
CA ALA A 126 17.20 0.99 -6.18
C ALA A 126 18.51 1.54 -5.57
N THR A 127 18.42 2.17 -4.41
CA THR A 127 19.57 2.81 -3.74
C THR A 127 20.42 1.87 -2.89
N LYS A 128 19.80 0.98 -2.11
CA LYS A 128 20.51 0.14 -1.12
C LYS A 128 21.06 -1.14 -1.71
N THR A 129 20.45 -1.69 -2.77
CA THR A 129 20.96 -2.89 -3.46
C THR A 129 21.68 -2.56 -4.77
N PHE A 130 21.96 -1.27 -5.01
CA PHE A 130 22.64 -0.75 -6.21
C PHE A 130 21.94 -1.11 -7.53
N ARG A 131 20.61 -1.25 -7.51
CA ARG A 131 19.76 -1.57 -8.66
C ARG A 131 19.20 -0.31 -9.32
N ASN A 132 20.08 0.63 -9.65
CA ASN A 132 19.72 1.96 -10.17
C ASN A 132 18.98 1.90 -11.52
N ASP A 133 19.15 0.83 -12.29
CA ASP A 133 18.51 0.62 -13.58
C ASP A 133 17.02 0.26 -13.45
N MET A 134 16.58 -0.28 -12.32
CA MET A 134 15.20 -0.74 -12.09
C MET A 134 14.16 0.35 -12.35
N LEU A 135 14.41 1.57 -11.88
CA LEU A 135 13.48 2.70 -12.04
C LEU A 135 13.58 3.38 -13.41
N THR A 136 14.50 2.93 -14.27
CA THR A 136 14.65 3.40 -15.66
C THR A 136 14.12 2.39 -16.67
N LYS A 137 13.61 1.24 -16.21
CA LYS A 137 13.04 0.22 -17.07
C LYS A 137 11.77 0.73 -17.76
N ARG A 138 11.58 0.26 -19.00
CA ARG A 138 10.34 0.47 -19.74
C ARG A 138 9.12 -0.09 -19.00
N MET A 139 9.28 -1.30 -18.47
CA MET A 139 8.25 -2.00 -17.72
C MET A 139 8.83 -2.44 -16.37
N LEU A 140 8.18 -2.04 -15.29
CA LEU A 140 8.45 -2.47 -13.92
C LEU A 140 7.44 -3.54 -13.53
N ARG A 141 7.91 -4.77 -13.25
CA ARG A 141 7.09 -5.90 -12.82
C ARG A 141 7.18 -6.09 -11.31
N ILE A 142 6.04 -6.03 -10.64
CA ILE A 142 5.94 -6.12 -9.19
C ILE A 142 5.07 -7.32 -8.85
N HIS A 143 5.61 -8.25 -8.05
CA HIS A 143 4.77 -9.26 -7.41
C HIS A 143 4.38 -8.78 -6.02
N TYR A 144 3.11 -8.44 -5.85
CA TYR A 144 2.52 -7.94 -4.62
C TYR A 144 1.85 -9.11 -3.87
N LEU A 145 2.38 -9.48 -2.71
CA LEU A 145 1.95 -10.67 -1.98
C LEU A 145 0.99 -10.33 -0.84
N GLY A 146 -0.05 -11.13 -0.69
CA GLY A 146 -1.02 -11.04 0.40
C GLY A 146 -1.92 -9.80 0.36
N PRO A 147 -2.44 -9.35 -0.79
CA PRO A 147 -3.38 -8.23 -0.80
C PRO A 147 -4.67 -8.60 -0.06
N SER A 148 -5.15 -7.68 0.77
CA SER A 148 -6.39 -7.81 1.53
C SER A 148 -7.22 -6.54 1.33
N HIS A 149 -7.12 -5.56 2.23
CA HIS A 149 -7.79 -4.26 2.12
C HIS A 149 -7.48 -3.52 0.82
N GLU A 150 -6.31 -3.75 0.25
CA GLU A 150 -5.85 -3.12 -0.99
C GLU A 150 -6.70 -3.50 -2.20
N LEU A 151 -7.36 -4.66 -2.18
CA LEU A 151 -8.22 -5.12 -3.27
C LEU A 151 -9.42 -4.19 -3.52
N ASP A 152 -9.82 -3.41 -2.50
CA ASP A 152 -10.90 -2.42 -2.54
C ASP A 152 -10.39 -0.99 -2.79
N GLN A 153 -9.08 -0.81 -3.01
CA GLN A 153 -8.39 0.48 -3.06
C GLN A 153 -7.38 0.58 -4.23
N LEU A 154 -7.53 -0.26 -5.25
CA LEU A 154 -6.57 -0.37 -6.36
C LEU A 154 -6.44 0.94 -7.17
N GLU A 155 -7.47 1.78 -7.21
CA GLU A 155 -7.44 3.04 -7.94
C GLU A 155 -6.40 4.03 -7.42
N PHE A 156 -6.03 3.96 -6.13
CA PHE A 156 -5.06 4.87 -5.54
C PHE A 156 -3.62 4.55 -5.95
N PHE A 157 -3.36 3.35 -6.44
CA PHE A 157 -2.08 3.01 -7.07
C PHE A 157 -1.84 3.77 -8.38
N ALA A 158 -2.86 4.44 -8.94
CA ALA A 158 -2.66 5.40 -10.03
C ALA A 158 -1.68 6.51 -9.64
N GLU A 159 -1.53 6.82 -8.34
CA GLU A 159 -0.57 7.82 -7.88
C GLU A 159 0.88 7.42 -8.22
N LEU A 160 1.19 6.12 -8.33
CA LEU A 160 2.51 5.65 -8.79
C LEU A 160 2.83 6.13 -10.20
N SER A 161 1.83 6.32 -11.07
CA SER A 161 2.01 6.83 -12.43
C SER A 161 2.47 8.29 -12.47
N VAL A 162 2.23 9.04 -11.39
CA VAL A 162 2.63 10.44 -11.23
C VAL A 162 3.99 10.54 -10.56
N ILE A 163 4.28 9.61 -9.64
CA ILE A 163 5.51 9.62 -8.86
C ILE A 163 6.68 9.00 -9.64
N LEU A 164 6.45 7.86 -10.29
CA LEU A 164 7.49 7.10 -10.98
C LEU A 164 7.62 7.51 -12.45
N GLN A 165 8.86 7.50 -12.94
CA GLN A 165 9.19 7.87 -14.32
C GLN A 165 9.39 6.63 -15.22
N VAL A 166 8.51 5.63 -15.07
CA VAL A 166 8.52 4.41 -15.89
C VAL A 166 7.36 4.42 -16.88
N GLU A 167 7.51 3.80 -18.06
CA GLU A 167 6.42 3.78 -19.07
C GLU A 167 5.27 2.86 -18.65
N HIS A 168 5.56 1.77 -17.95
CA HIS A 168 4.57 0.79 -17.52
C HIS A 168 4.92 0.17 -16.17
N ILE A 169 3.98 0.20 -15.23
CA ILE A 169 4.00 -0.57 -13.99
C ILE A 169 2.99 -1.71 -14.12
N HIS A 170 3.44 -2.94 -13.96
CA HIS A 170 2.58 -4.12 -13.87
C HIS A 170 2.68 -4.72 -12.48
N ILE A 171 1.53 -4.94 -11.84
CA ILE A 171 1.44 -5.46 -10.49
C ILE A 171 0.62 -6.76 -10.49
N ASP A 172 1.27 -7.88 -10.23
CA ASP A 172 0.60 -9.14 -9.95
C ASP A 172 0.23 -9.19 -8.46
N LEU A 173 -1.06 -9.13 -8.18
CA LEU A 173 -1.65 -9.20 -6.82
C LEU A 173 -1.92 -10.65 -6.47
N ILE A 174 -1.09 -11.24 -5.61
CA ILE A 174 -1.07 -12.68 -5.36
C ILE A 174 -1.37 -12.98 -3.90
N GLY A 175 -2.46 -13.69 -3.62
CA GLY A 175 -2.74 -14.10 -2.24
C GLY A 175 -3.94 -15.02 -2.08
N PRO A 176 -4.05 -15.71 -0.94
CA PRO A 176 -5.19 -16.57 -0.64
C PRO A 176 -6.49 -15.77 -0.50
N ASP A 177 -6.41 -14.49 -0.12
CA ASP A 177 -7.57 -13.61 0.14
C ASP A 177 -8.16 -12.99 -1.13
N VAL A 178 -7.48 -13.12 -2.28
CA VAL A 178 -8.06 -12.75 -3.58
C VAL A 178 -9.37 -13.53 -3.78
N PRO A 179 -10.51 -12.84 -4.01
CA PRO A 179 -11.78 -13.51 -4.25
C PRO A 179 -11.72 -14.42 -5.47
N ILE A 180 -12.32 -15.61 -5.38
CA ILE A 180 -12.27 -16.58 -6.49
C ILE A 180 -12.87 -16.04 -7.79
N CYS A 181 -13.87 -15.17 -7.69
CA CYS A 181 -14.49 -14.50 -8.83
C CYS A 181 -13.59 -13.45 -9.51
N ARG A 182 -12.53 -13.00 -8.83
CA ARG A 182 -11.54 -12.05 -9.35
C ARG A 182 -10.23 -12.73 -9.74
N ASN A 183 -10.14 -14.05 -9.60
CA ASN A 183 -8.95 -14.78 -10.01
C ASN A 183 -8.74 -14.67 -11.53
N PHE A 184 -7.53 -14.33 -11.96
CA PHE A 184 -7.14 -14.00 -13.33
C PHE A 184 -7.76 -12.71 -13.88
N GLU A 185 -8.39 -11.88 -13.04
CA GLU A 185 -8.88 -10.57 -13.47
C GLU A 185 -7.69 -9.68 -13.83
N GLU A 186 -7.75 -9.07 -15.01
CA GLU A 186 -6.80 -8.04 -15.46
C GLU A 186 -7.48 -6.67 -15.42
N LEU A 187 -6.77 -5.69 -14.86
CA LEU A 187 -7.27 -4.32 -14.69
C LEU A 187 -6.24 -3.33 -15.21
N GLU A 188 -6.72 -2.22 -15.73
CA GLU A 188 -5.89 -1.08 -16.14
C GLU A 188 -6.46 0.20 -15.52
N LEU A 189 -5.59 0.98 -14.90
CA LEU A 189 -5.97 2.30 -14.39
C LEU A 189 -5.92 3.31 -15.54
N ILE A 190 -7.08 3.89 -15.85
CA ILE A 190 -7.26 4.81 -16.98
C ILE A 190 -6.99 6.27 -16.57
N GLY A 191 -6.88 6.55 -15.27
CA GLY A 191 -6.68 7.90 -14.75
C GLY A 191 -6.51 7.93 -13.23
N LEU A 192 -6.24 9.13 -12.71
CA LEU A 192 -6.24 9.38 -11.27
C LEU A 192 -7.67 9.37 -10.70
N PRO A 193 -7.85 8.96 -9.42
CA PRO A 193 -9.14 9.08 -8.75
C PRO A 193 -9.63 10.54 -8.77
N GLN A 194 -10.93 10.74 -9.05
CA GLN A 194 -11.51 12.07 -9.20
C GLN A 194 -12.01 12.63 -7.86
N CYS A 195 -11.96 13.96 -7.71
CA CYS A 195 -12.58 14.64 -6.56
C CYS A 195 -14.09 14.83 -6.75
N SER A 196 -14.79 15.28 -5.70
CA SER A 196 -16.23 15.53 -5.75
C SER A 196 -16.62 16.81 -6.51
N ASP A 197 -15.73 17.80 -6.61
CA ASP A 197 -16.05 19.10 -7.23
C ASP A 197 -16.30 19.00 -8.74
N GLY A 198 -17.44 19.50 -9.22
CA GLY A 198 -17.88 19.35 -10.63
C GLY A 198 -16.96 20.01 -11.67
N ASN A 199 -16.35 21.14 -11.31
CA ASN A 199 -15.53 21.95 -12.22
C ASN A 199 -14.02 21.72 -12.05
N CYS A 200 -13.63 20.66 -11.34
CA CYS A 200 -12.21 20.38 -11.12
C CYS A 200 -11.53 19.89 -12.40
N MET A 201 -10.26 20.26 -12.58
CA MET A 201 -9.44 19.83 -13.71
C MET A 201 -9.31 18.31 -13.83
N CYS A 202 -9.45 17.55 -12.73
CA CYS A 202 -9.41 16.08 -12.77
C CYS A 202 -10.59 15.44 -13.52
N LYS A 203 -11.64 16.22 -13.85
CA LYS A 203 -12.82 15.76 -14.61
C LYS A 203 -12.78 16.21 -16.06
N LEU A 204 -11.88 17.11 -16.41
CA LEU A 204 -11.72 17.52 -17.80
C LEU A 204 -11.12 16.35 -18.58
N PRO A 205 -11.68 15.98 -19.75
CA PRO A 205 -11.02 15.06 -20.63
C PRO A 205 -9.65 15.64 -20.94
N SER A 206 -8.59 14.91 -20.57
CA SER A 206 -7.22 15.30 -20.86
C SER A 206 -7.01 15.20 -22.37
N GLU A 207 -7.45 16.21 -23.13
CA GLU A 207 -7.35 16.24 -24.59
C GLU A 207 -5.88 16.27 -25.08
N THR A 208 -4.90 16.33 -24.17
CA THR A 208 -3.50 16.52 -24.56
C THR A 208 -2.44 15.68 -23.86
N GLU A 209 -2.72 14.80 -22.88
CA GLU A 209 -1.73 13.81 -22.44
C GLU A 209 -2.42 12.70 -21.63
N ALA A 210 -2.42 11.47 -22.17
CA ALA A 210 -2.70 10.25 -21.40
C ALA A 210 -1.72 10.15 -20.21
N LEU A 211 -2.05 9.35 -19.18
CA LEU A 211 -1.06 9.01 -18.15
C LEU A 211 0.24 8.58 -18.85
N LYS A 212 1.36 9.25 -18.54
CA LYS A 212 2.67 8.91 -19.13
C LYS A 212 3.12 7.50 -18.74
N CYS A 213 2.60 7.02 -17.62
CA CYS A 213 2.87 5.72 -17.06
C CYS A 213 1.57 4.90 -17.01
N ARG A 214 1.56 3.76 -17.70
CA ARG A 214 0.48 2.78 -17.64
C ARG A 214 0.58 2.00 -16.33
N VAL A 215 -0.53 1.81 -15.60
CA VAL A 215 -0.57 0.95 -14.41
C VAL A 215 -1.58 -0.16 -14.64
N THR A 216 -1.12 -1.41 -14.63
CA THR A 216 -1.98 -2.58 -14.80
C THR A 216 -1.83 -3.58 -13.67
N PHE A 217 -2.92 -4.29 -13.37
CA PHE A 217 -2.96 -5.35 -12.38
C PHE A 217 -3.35 -6.67 -13.01
N LYS A 218 -2.90 -7.75 -12.39
CA LYS A 218 -3.46 -9.08 -12.56
C LYS A 218 -3.63 -9.75 -11.20
N LEU A 219 -4.80 -10.30 -10.95
CA LEU A 219 -5.14 -10.87 -9.64
C LEU A 219 -4.98 -12.39 -9.68
N TRP A 220 -4.34 -12.95 -8.65
CA TRP A 220 -4.04 -14.37 -8.54
C TRP A 220 -4.43 -14.91 -7.18
N LYS A 221 -5.46 -15.76 -7.15
CA LYS A 221 -5.86 -16.49 -5.96
C LYS A 221 -4.94 -17.68 -5.74
N GLY A 222 -4.25 -17.67 -4.60
CA GLY A 222 -3.40 -18.78 -4.16
C GLY A 222 -2.18 -18.29 -3.40
N PHE A 223 -1.43 -19.23 -2.83
CA PHE A 223 -0.13 -18.90 -2.25
C PHE A 223 0.90 -18.70 -3.36
N TYR A 224 1.83 -17.78 -3.13
CA TYR A 224 2.85 -17.41 -4.12
C TYR A 224 3.64 -18.62 -4.64
N HIS A 225 4.03 -19.53 -3.76
CA HIS A 225 4.77 -20.73 -4.12
C HIS A 225 4.00 -21.72 -5.01
N ASP A 226 2.68 -21.67 -4.99
CA ASP A 226 1.83 -22.54 -5.81
C ASP A 226 1.60 -21.94 -7.21
N VAL A 227 1.42 -20.62 -7.29
CA VAL A 227 1.01 -19.95 -8.53
C VAL A 227 2.16 -19.32 -9.31
N TYR A 228 3.34 -19.14 -8.70
CA TYR A 228 4.47 -18.39 -9.30
C TYR A 228 4.81 -18.78 -10.74
N LYS A 229 4.82 -20.08 -11.08
CA LYS A 229 5.14 -20.53 -12.43
C LYS A 229 4.18 -19.99 -13.48
N GLN A 230 2.91 -19.84 -13.12
CA GLN A 230 1.87 -19.27 -13.97
C GLN A 230 1.95 -17.75 -13.98
N VAL A 231 2.19 -17.12 -12.83
CA VAL A 231 2.32 -15.67 -12.69
C VAL A 231 3.49 -15.13 -13.52
N ALA A 232 4.67 -15.74 -13.38
CA ALA A 232 5.87 -15.21 -14.00
C ALA A 232 5.84 -15.35 -15.53
N GLU A 233 5.21 -16.39 -16.09
CA GLU A 233 5.20 -16.68 -17.54
C GLU A 233 6.59 -16.61 -18.21
N GLY A 234 7.66 -16.94 -17.47
CA GLY A 234 9.05 -16.84 -17.93
C GLY A 234 9.72 -15.47 -17.74
N PHE A 235 9.00 -14.48 -17.21
CA PHE A 235 9.48 -13.16 -16.84
C PHE A 235 9.46 -12.96 -15.32
N PRO A 236 10.61 -13.03 -14.64
CA PRO A 236 10.66 -12.82 -13.19
C PRO A 236 10.28 -11.36 -12.83
N PRO A 237 9.79 -11.13 -11.61
CA PRO A 237 9.54 -9.79 -11.11
C PRO A 237 10.84 -9.02 -10.90
N ASP A 238 10.74 -7.69 -10.95
CA ASP A 238 11.83 -6.79 -10.56
C ASP A 238 11.96 -6.69 -9.04
N ILE A 239 10.83 -6.80 -8.34
CA ILE A 239 10.71 -6.73 -6.88
C ILE A 239 9.51 -7.55 -6.42
N ILE A 240 9.66 -8.16 -5.24
CA ILE A 240 8.56 -8.78 -4.49
C ILE A 240 8.24 -7.86 -3.32
N PHE A 241 6.97 -7.49 -3.16
CA PHE A 241 6.51 -6.63 -2.08
C PHE A 241 5.42 -7.33 -1.28
N ALA A 242 5.61 -7.43 0.03
CA ALA A 242 4.71 -8.11 0.96
C ALA A 242 4.34 -7.18 2.12
N PRO A 243 3.30 -6.34 1.96
CA PRO A 243 2.86 -5.46 3.02
C PRO A 243 2.12 -6.23 4.11
N ASN A 244 2.26 -5.77 5.35
CA ASN A 244 1.63 -6.35 6.54
C ASN A 244 1.75 -7.89 6.57
N ALA A 245 2.93 -8.41 6.21
CA ALA A 245 3.12 -9.79 5.77
C ALA A 245 2.75 -10.82 6.84
N GLY A 246 2.94 -10.50 8.12
CA GLY A 246 2.68 -11.43 9.22
C GLY A 246 3.46 -12.72 9.06
N VAL A 247 4.73 -12.65 8.62
CA VAL A 247 5.56 -13.82 8.29
C VAL A 247 5.57 -14.85 9.43
N ALA A 248 5.69 -14.38 10.67
CA ALA A 248 5.70 -15.24 11.84
C ALA A 248 4.32 -15.80 12.24
N ALA A 249 3.23 -15.22 11.73
CA ALA A 249 1.87 -15.62 12.04
C ALA A 249 1.37 -16.78 11.17
N PHE A 250 1.87 -16.91 9.93
CA PHE A 250 1.35 -17.90 8.97
C PHE A 250 2.44 -18.88 8.49
N PRO A 251 2.34 -20.18 8.81
CA PRO A 251 3.29 -21.19 8.34
C PRO A 251 3.40 -21.32 6.81
N SER A 252 2.38 -20.89 6.07
CA SER A 252 2.38 -20.83 4.60
C SER A 252 3.48 -19.94 4.02
N TRP A 253 4.08 -19.05 4.82
CA TRP A 253 5.25 -18.28 4.41
C TRP A 253 6.50 -19.11 4.19
N ILE A 254 6.67 -20.27 4.85
CA ILE A 254 7.90 -21.09 4.72
C ILE A 254 8.21 -21.44 3.25
N PRO A 255 7.33 -22.13 2.51
CA PRO A 255 7.58 -22.43 1.09
C PRO A 255 7.66 -21.17 0.21
N THR A 256 6.96 -20.09 0.56
CA THR A 256 7.07 -18.78 -0.13
C THR A 256 8.46 -18.17 0.03
N LEU A 257 9.02 -18.18 1.25
CA LEU A 257 10.36 -17.68 1.55
C LEU A 257 11.43 -18.49 0.82
N GLU A 258 11.32 -19.83 0.82
CA GLU A 258 12.22 -20.70 0.08
C GLU A 258 12.21 -20.40 -1.42
N LEU A 259 11.03 -20.12 -1.99
CA LEU A 259 10.91 -19.69 -3.38
C LEU A 259 11.58 -18.32 -3.58
N ILE A 260 11.26 -17.32 -2.77
CA ILE A 260 11.85 -15.98 -2.83
C ILE A 260 13.38 -16.05 -2.82
N TYR A 261 13.95 -16.85 -1.92
CA TYR A 261 15.38 -17.06 -1.83
C TYR A 261 15.95 -17.68 -3.11
N LYS A 262 15.30 -18.69 -3.69
CA LYS A 262 15.74 -19.30 -4.96
C LYS A 262 15.68 -18.31 -6.14
N LEU A 263 14.73 -17.38 -6.13
CA LEU A 263 14.57 -16.39 -7.20
C LEU A 263 15.64 -15.31 -7.18
N GLN A 264 16.28 -15.06 -6.02
CA GLN A 264 17.28 -13.99 -5.84
C GLN A 264 16.75 -12.62 -6.30
N VAL A 265 15.44 -12.38 -6.11
CA VAL A 265 14.78 -11.10 -6.42
C VAL A 265 14.70 -10.28 -5.12
N PRO A 266 15.00 -8.97 -5.18
CA PRO A 266 14.82 -8.07 -4.04
C PRO A 266 13.41 -8.15 -3.49
N SER A 267 13.31 -8.38 -2.18
CA SER A 267 12.01 -8.63 -1.54
C SER A 267 11.86 -7.76 -0.30
N ILE A 268 10.83 -6.93 -0.28
CA ILE A 268 10.53 -6.00 0.81
C ILE A 268 9.27 -6.46 1.53
N PHE A 269 9.34 -6.46 2.85
CA PHE A 269 8.26 -6.84 3.74
C PHE A 269 7.92 -5.66 4.64
N THR A 270 6.65 -5.54 5.03
CA THR A 270 6.25 -4.63 6.10
C THR A 270 5.45 -5.37 7.18
N ASP A 271 5.40 -4.79 8.39
CA ASP A 271 4.60 -5.30 9.50
C ASP A 271 4.05 -4.16 10.38
N PHE A 272 3.08 -4.48 11.24
CA PHE A 272 2.32 -3.51 12.02
C PHE A 272 3.10 -2.90 13.18
N CYS A 273 4.06 -3.63 13.74
CA CYS A 273 4.84 -3.18 14.90
C CYS A 273 6.24 -3.79 14.93
N GLU A 274 7.10 -3.23 15.80
CA GLU A 274 8.48 -3.66 15.99
C GLU A 274 8.54 -5.15 16.38
N GLU A 275 7.68 -5.58 17.31
CA GLU A 275 7.70 -6.96 17.82
C GLU A 275 7.34 -7.99 16.74
N ALA A 276 6.29 -7.73 15.95
CA ALA A 276 5.90 -8.59 14.83
C ALA A 276 7.01 -8.65 13.77
N THR A 277 7.65 -7.52 13.49
CA THR A 277 8.81 -7.45 12.60
C THR A 277 9.98 -8.29 13.12
N MET A 278 10.34 -8.16 14.40
CA MET A 278 11.41 -8.94 15.02
C MET A 278 11.14 -10.45 14.99
N LEU A 279 9.87 -10.86 15.14
CA LEU A 279 9.47 -12.26 14.98
C LEU A 279 9.60 -12.72 13.53
N ALA A 280 9.16 -11.90 12.56
CA ALA A 280 9.32 -12.17 11.14
C ALA A 280 10.80 -12.37 10.76
N LEU A 281 11.69 -11.51 11.25
CA LEU A 281 13.14 -11.61 11.05
C LEU A 281 13.71 -12.94 11.58
N LYS A 282 13.32 -13.35 12.79
CA LYS A 282 13.73 -14.64 13.36
C LYS A 282 13.23 -15.82 12.53
N CYS A 283 12.00 -15.76 12.04
CA CYS A 283 11.45 -16.78 11.15
C CYS A 283 12.24 -16.88 9.83
N ILE A 284 12.54 -15.75 9.21
CA ILE A 284 13.31 -15.68 7.96
C ILE A 284 14.72 -16.22 8.16
N GLN A 285 15.43 -15.79 9.21
CA GLN A 285 16.77 -16.29 9.54
C GLN A 285 16.76 -17.81 9.76
N LYS A 286 15.75 -18.34 10.45
CA LYS A 286 15.62 -19.79 10.68
C LYS A 286 15.35 -20.58 9.40
N VAL A 287 14.60 -20.01 8.45
CA VAL A 287 14.21 -20.70 7.21
C VAL A 287 15.29 -20.59 6.13
N LEU A 288 15.92 -19.42 5.98
CA LEU A 288 16.79 -19.10 4.85
C LEU A 288 18.28 -18.99 5.21
N ASP A 289 18.62 -18.84 6.49
CA ASP A 289 19.99 -18.56 6.95
C ASP A 289 20.65 -17.39 6.17
N CYS A 290 19.88 -16.33 5.91
CA CYS A 290 20.31 -15.18 5.13
C CYS A 290 20.35 -13.87 5.93
N GLU A 291 21.22 -12.96 5.50
CA GLU A 291 21.27 -11.59 6.01
C GLU A 291 20.23 -10.69 5.33
N LEU A 292 19.88 -9.59 6.01
CA LEU A 292 19.01 -8.57 5.44
C LEU A 292 19.77 -7.71 4.43
N SER A 293 19.20 -7.56 3.24
CA SER A 293 19.69 -6.60 2.25
C SER A 293 19.27 -5.17 2.62
N ILE A 294 18.15 -5.03 3.34
CA ILE A 294 17.68 -3.75 3.89
C ILE A 294 17.35 -3.94 5.37
N PRO A 295 18.03 -3.22 6.29
CA PRO A 295 17.78 -3.36 7.72
C PRO A 295 16.37 -2.88 8.08
N MET A 296 15.86 -3.41 9.19
CA MET A 296 14.60 -2.96 9.77
C MET A 296 14.63 -1.44 10.04
N GLN A 297 13.60 -0.75 9.56
CA GLN A 297 13.41 0.69 9.76
C GLN A 297 11.91 1.03 9.79
N ILE A 298 11.58 2.21 10.33
CA ILE A 298 10.22 2.75 10.28
C ILE A 298 9.91 3.13 8.83
N ASN A 299 8.74 2.75 8.35
CA ASN A 299 8.21 3.26 7.09
C ASN A 299 7.70 4.70 7.28
N PRO A 300 8.27 5.69 6.57
CA PRO A 300 7.79 7.06 6.67
C PRO A 300 6.36 7.23 6.13
N PHE A 301 5.93 6.36 5.22
CA PHE A 301 4.60 6.37 4.61
C PHE A 301 3.63 5.37 5.25
N ARG A 302 3.88 4.96 6.50
CA ARG A 302 2.93 4.16 7.28
C ARG A 302 1.60 4.90 7.42
N GLN A 303 0.52 4.14 7.58
CA GLN A 303 -0.83 4.72 7.65
C GLN A 303 -0.97 5.61 8.89
N PRO A 304 -1.42 6.88 8.75
CA PRO A 304 -1.58 7.81 9.87
C PRO A 304 -2.89 7.60 10.64
N MET A 305 -3.27 6.35 10.86
CA MET A 305 -4.49 5.96 11.56
C MET A 305 -4.22 4.75 12.45
N THR A 306 -4.74 4.77 13.67
CA THR A 306 -4.64 3.60 14.55
C THR A 306 -5.49 2.47 13.99
N PRO A 307 -4.93 1.25 13.82
CA PRO A 307 -5.69 0.14 13.28
C PRO A 307 -6.81 -0.31 14.23
N PRO A 308 -7.92 -0.86 13.71
CA PRO A 308 -8.98 -1.42 14.52
C PRO A 308 -8.46 -2.57 15.39
N CYS A 309 -9.03 -2.70 16.59
CA CYS A 309 -8.83 -3.84 17.47
C CYS A 309 -7.35 -4.12 17.83
N LYS A 310 -6.78 -3.30 18.71
CA LYS A 310 -5.46 -3.57 19.31
C LYS A 310 -5.55 -4.79 20.23
N VAL A 311 -5.22 -5.97 19.70
CA VAL A 311 -5.00 -7.18 20.51
C VAL A 311 -3.76 -7.02 21.39
N MET A 312 -2.82 -6.16 20.99
CA MET A 312 -1.57 -5.87 21.72
C MET A 312 -1.52 -4.39 22.11
N GLU A 313 -1.13 -4.07 23.35
CA GLU A 313 -0.88 -2.69 23.84
C GLU A 313 0.38 -2.04 23.24
N LEU A 314 0.75 -2.43 22.03
CA LEU A 314 1.92 -1.91 21.32
C LEU A 314 1.51 -0.76 20.38
N PRO A 315 2.41 0.20 20.12
CA PRO A 315 2.27 1.12 19.00
C PRO A 315 2.20 0.32 17.69
N THR A 316 1.09 0.43 16.98
CA THR A 316 0.79 -0.32 15.75
C THR A 316 0.21 0.61 14.69
N TYR A 317 0.66 0.45 13.45
CA TYR A 317 0.15 1.15 12.27
C TYR A 317 0.20 0.21 11.07
N SER A 318 -0.70 0.37 10.08
CA SER A 318 -0.57 -0.39 8.83
C SER A 318 0.72 0.03 8.11
N ASN A 319 1.48 -0.95 7.61
CA ASN A 319 2.81 -0.78 6.99
C ASN A 319 3.81 -0.03 7.90
N CYS A 320 3.84 -0.30 9.20
CA CYS A 320 4.61 0.52 10.16
C CYS A 320 6.14 0.38 10.02
N PHE A 321 6.62 -0.85 9.98
CA PHE A 321 8.03 -1.18 9.88
C PHE A 321 8.27 -1.92 8.56
N LEU A 322 9.45 -1.72 7.96
CA LEU A 322 9.85 -2.43 6.76
C LEU A 322 11.29 -2.93 6.85
N PHE A 323 11.57 -3.97 6.08
CA PHE A 323 12.89 -4.60 5.94
C PHE A 323 12.95 -5.36 4.62
N GLY A 324 14.15 -5.79 4.21
CA GLY A 324 14.35 -6.48 2.94
C GLY A 324 15.38 -7.59 2.98
N ILE A 325 15.19 -8.57 2.09
CA ILE A 325 16.15 -9.64 1.78
C ILE A 325 16.43 -9.65 0.27
N ASN A 326 17.53 -10.33 -0.10
CA ASN A 326 18.10 -10.40 -1.44
C ASN A 326 18.56 -9.03 -1.96
#